data_AF-A0A959J407-F1
#
_entry.id   AF-A0A959J407-F1
#
_cell.length_a   1.000
_cell.length_b   1.000
_cell.length_c   1.000
_cell.angle_alpha   90.00
_cell.angle_beta   90.00
_cell.angle_gamma   90.00
#
_symmetry.space_group_name_H-M   'P 1'
#
loop_
_entity.id
_entity.type
_entity.pdbx_description
1 polymer ?
#
loop_
_entity_poly.entity_id
_entity_poly.type
_entity_poly.pdbx_seq_one_letter_code
_entity_poly.pdbx_strand_id
1 'polypeptide(L)' 'MVINYEEQYSIWPADRELPLGWNTVGKTGSKEECLEYIKEVWTDMRPLSLRKKMEEMERQAREENDDKG' A
#
# COMPACT_ATOMS: atom_id res chain seq x y z
N MET A 1 -12.97 3.36 -3.50
CA MET A 1 -11.71 4.05 -3.13
C MET A 1 -10.69 3.88 -4.24
N VAL A 2 -9.50 4.46 -4.12
CA VAL A 2 -8.43 4.26 -5.10
C VAL A 2 -7.11 3.88 -4.43
N ILE A 3 -6.27 3.16 -5.16
CA ILE A 3 -4.93 2.73 -4.75
C ILE A 3 -3.92 2.95 -5.89
N ASN A 4 -2.69 3.28 -5.55
CA ASN A 4 -1.59 3.37 -6.52
C ASN A 4 -0.62 2.17 -6.41
N TYR A 5 0.40 2.13 -7.27
CA TYR A 5 1.38 1.04 -7.30
C TYR A 5 2.28 0.97 -6.04
N GLU A 6 2.35 2.03 -5.24
CA GLU A 6 3.05 2.06 -3.95
C GLU A 6 2.14 1.61 -2.79
N GLU A 7 0.95 1.07 -3.09
CA GLU A 7 -0.08 0.62 -2.14
C GLU A 7 -0.62 1.72 -1.22
N GLN A 8 -0.63 2.96 -1.71
CA GLN A 8 -1.22 4.08 -0.97
C GLN A 8 -2.69 4.23 -1.31
N TYR A 9 -3.53 4.37 -0.28
CA TYR A 9 -4.98 4.50 -0.43
C TYR A 9 -5.40 5.97 -0.43
N SER A 10 -6.45 6.27 -1.21
CA SER A 10 -7.13 7.56 -1.17
C SER A 10 -8.63 7.42 -1.49
N ILE A 11 -9.39 8.47 -1.23
CA ILE A 11 -10.79 8.58 -1.65
C ILE A 11 -10.85 9.40 -2.92
N TRP A 12 -11.63 8.92 -3.88
CA TRP A 12 -11.86 9.58 -5.15
C TRP A 12 -13.36 9.55 -5.49
N PRO A 13 -13.93 10.65 -6.03
CA PRO A 13 -15.30 10.66 -6.51
C PRO A 13 -15.52 9.61 -7.63
N ALA A 14 -16.58 8.82 -7.53
CA ALA A 14 -16.85 7.73 -8.48
C ALA A 14 -17.29 8.22 -9.87
N ASP A 15 -17.71 9.47 -9.98
CA ASP A 15 -18.16 10.14 -11.20
C ASP A 15 -17.02 10.84 -11.97
N ARG A 16 -15.78 10.75 -11.49
CA ARG A 16 -14.61 11.36 -12.11
C ARG A 16 -13.68 10.30 -12.68
N GLU A 17 -13.06 10.63 -13.81
CA GLU A 17 -11.96 9.84 -14.36
C GLU A 17 -10.83 9.69 -13.34
N LEU A 18 -10.17 8.54 -13.36
CA LEU A 18 -9.05 8.25 -12.48
C LEU A 18 -7.79 8.98 -12.96
N PRO A 19 -7.01 9.59 -12.05
CA PRO A 19 -5.67 10.05 -12.38
C PRO A 19 -4.80 8.87 -12.82
N LEU A 20 -3.86 9.11 -13.73
CA LEU A 20 -2.90 8.10 -14.18
C LEU A 20 -2.15 7.48 -12.99
N GLY A 21 -2.02 6.15 -12.99
CA GLY A 21 -1.32 5.41 -11.93
C GLY A 21 -2.18 5.07 -10.71
N TRP A 22 -3.47 5.43 -10.72
CA TRP A 22 -4.44 5.02 -9.71
C TRP A 22 -5.43 4.01 -10.27
N ASN A 23 -5.86 3.08 -9.44
CA ASN A 23 -6.87 2.07 -9.75
C ASN A 23 -7.98 2.09 -8.70
N THR A 24 -9.22 1.77 -9.08
CA THR A 24 -10.30 1.54 -8.11
C THR A 24 -10.01 0.33 -7.24
N VAL A 25 -10.31 0.41 -5.93
CA VAL A 25 -10.23 -0.71 -4.99
C VAL A 25 -11.25 -0.55 -3.86
N GLY A 26 -11.56 -1.67 -3.19
CA GLY A 26 -12.27 -1.69 -1.93
C GLY A 26 -13.73 -1.25 -2.05
N LYS A 27 -14.17 -0.42 -1.10
CA LYS A 27 -15.56 0.03 -0.99
C LYS A 27 -15.85 1.27 -1.84
N THR A 28 -17.08 1.34 -2.35
CA THR A 28 -17.72 2.55 -2.89
C THR A 28 -18.93 2.86 -2.01
N GLY A 29 -19.10 4.11 -1.60
CA GLY A 29 -20.14 4.50 -0.65
C GLY A 29 -19.95 5.93 -0.18
N SER A 30 -20.42 6.24 1.03
CA SER A 30 -20.15 7.55 1.61
C SER A 30 -18.64 7.73 1.87
N LYS A 31 -18.24 8.99 2.07
CA LYS A 31 -16.86 9.30 2.44
C LYS A 31 -16.48 8.60 3.74
N GLU A 32 -17.37 8.57 4.72
CA GLU A 32 -17.16 7.95 6.03
C GLU A 32 -16.95 6.45 5.91
N GLU A 33 -17.77 5.77 5.11
CA GLU A 33 -17.62 4.33 4.88
C GLU A 33 -16.30 3.99 4.18
N CYS A 34 -15.88 4.82 3.23
CA CYS A 34 -14.59 4.66 2.57
C CYS A 34 -13.42 4.92 3.53
N LEU A 35 -13.52 5.93 4.39
CA LEU A 35 -12.49 6.24 5.39
C LEU A 35 -12.33 5.12 6.41
N GLU A 36 -13.44 4.55 6.91
CA GLU A 36 -13.38 3.43 7.86
C GLU A 36 -12.71 2.21 7.23
N TYR A 37 -13.02 1.90 5.97
CA TYR A 37 -12.36 0.83 5.26
C TYR A 37 -10.86 1.10 5.05
N ILE A 38 -10.46 2.32 4.65
CA ILE A 38 -9.03 2.71 4.54
C ILE A 38 -8.32 2.46 5.87
N LYS A 39 -8.91 2.89 6.98
CA LYS A 39 -8.35 2.74 8.32
C LYS A 39 -8.17 1.27 8.72
N GLU A 40 -9.10 0.40 8.32
CA GLU A 40 -9.02 -1.03 8.58
C GLU A 40 -7.88 -1.70 7.79
N VAL A 41 -7.74 -1.36 6.50
CA VAL A 41 -6.84 -2.09 5.59
C VAL A 41 -5.44 -1.49 5.46
N TRP A 42 -5.27 -0.19 5.67
CA TRP A 42 -4.00 0.50 5.50
C TRP A 42 -3.17 0.51 6.80
N THR A 43 -2.73 -0.66 7.21
CA THR A 43 -2.04 -0.89 8.49
C THR A 43 -0.55 -0.55 8.45
N ASP A 44 0.06 -0.56 7.26
CA ASP A 44 1.44 -0.12 7.02
C ASP A 44 1.47 0.96 5.95
N MET A 45 1.77 2.19 6.36
CA MET A 45 1.79 3.36 5.48
C MET A 45 3.13 3.56 4.76
N ARG A 46 4.13 2.69 4.96
CA ARG A 46 5.38 2.75 4.19
C ARG A 46 5.10 2.44 2.72
N PRO A 47 5.69 3.18 1.76
CA PRO A 47 5.57 2.85 0.34
C PRO A 47 6.01 1.40 0.07
N LEU A 48 5.32 0.70 -0.83
CA LEU A 48 5.64 -0.69 -1.21
C LEU A 48 7.13 -0.88 -1.53
N SER A 49 7.71 0.07 -2.27
CA SER A 49 9.13 0.04 -2.64
C SER A 49 10.06 0.04 -1.43
N LEU A 50 9.74 0.81 -0.39
CA LEU A 50 10.52 0.85 0.84
C LEU A 50 10.42 -0.48 1.60
N ARG A 51 9.22 -1.04 1.73
CA ARG A 51 9.03 -2.34 2.41
C ARG A 51 9.85 -3.44 1.73
N LYS A 52 9.76 -3.53 0.40
CA LYS A 52 10.55 -4.49 -0.40
C LYS A 52 12.05 -4.32 -0.19
N LYS A 53 12.54 -3.08 -0.14
CA LYS A 53 13.96 -2.81 0.12
C LYS A 53 14.38 -3.24 1.52
N MET A 54 13.53 -3.04 2.53
CA MET A 54 13.81 -3.49 3.89
C MET A 54 13.83 -5.02 4.00
N GLU A 55 12.84 -5.69 3.41
CA GLU A 55 12.79 -7.16 3.34
C GLU A 55 14.02 -7.76 2.65
N GLU A 56 14.48 -7.11 1.56
CA GLU A 56 15.70 -7.49 0.85
C GLU A 56 16.94 -7.37 1.75
N MET A 57 17.12 -6.23 2.42
CA MET A 57 18.27 -6.01 3.31
C MET A 57 18.26 -6.98 4.50
N GLU A 58 17.09 -7.28 5.06
CA GLU A 58 16.95 -8.26 6.14
C GLU A 58 17.32 -9.67 5.68
N ARG A 59 16.93 -10.05 4.45
CA ARG A 59 17.30 -11.35 3.88
C ARG A 59 18.80 -11.47 3.67
N GLN A 60 19.42 -10.47 3.06
CA GLN A 60 20.88 -10.41 2.86
C GLN A 60 21.65 -10.52 4.18
N ALA A 61 21.19 -9.78 5.21
CA ALA A 61 21.82 -9.84 6.53
C ALA A 61 21.73 -11.24 7.17
N ARG A 62 20.65 -12.00 6.93
CA ARG A 62 20.52 -13.38 7.43
C ARG A 62 21.48 -14.32 6.69
N GLU A 63 21.50 -14.24 5.37
CA GLU A 63 22.40 -15.06 4.52
C GLU A 63 23.88 -14.83 4.88
N GLU A 64 24.29 -13.58 5.11
CA GLU A 64 25.65 -13.25 5.55
C GLU A 64 26.02 -13.79 6.94
N ASN A 65 25.04 -13.96 7.83
CA ASN A 65 25.29 -14.51 9.16
C ASN A 65 25.40 -16.03 9.13
N ASP A 66 24.61 -16.69 8.27
CA ASP A 66 24.66 -18.14 8.08
C ASP A 66 25.98 -18.60 7.42
N ASP A 67 26.56 -17.80 6.51
CA ASP A 67 27.86 -18.09 5.86
C ASP A 67 29.06 -17.92 6.82
N LYS A 68 28.89 -17.16 7.91
CA LYS A 68 29.95 -16.88 8.90
C LYS A 68 29.93 -17.82 10.12
N GLY A 69 28.89 -18.65 10.27
CA GLY A 69 28.71 -19.60 11.38
C GLY A 69 29.21 -20.99 11.07
#